data_AF-A0ABD2MJM1-F1
#
_entry.id   AF-A0ABD2MJM1-F1
#
_cell.length_a   1.000
_cell.length_b   1.000
_cell.length_c   1.000
_cell.angle_alpha   90.00
_cell.angle_beta   90.00
_cell.angle_gamma   90.00
#
_symmetry.space_group_name_H-M   'P 1'
#
loop_
_entity.id
_entity.type
_entity.pdbx_description
1 polymer ?
#
loop_
_entity_poly.entity_id
_entity_poly.type
_entity_poly.pdbx_seq_one_letter_code
_entity_poly.pdbx_strand_id
1 'polypeptide(L)'
;MDRDVDIEADRWIEVMLRVLNEHAPENIIEIKPNQNNKAWWYENISLNMKKRDCLLRRVTKKEENWKNFKKKRNKVVKIIRKQKVDYYKRKIDECKDDAVAMWKTLQRL
;
A
#
# COMPACT_ATOMS: atom_id res chain seq x y z
N MET A 1 48.51 21.15 -29.59
CA MET A 1 47.19 20.50 -29.63
C MET A 1 46.60 20.66 -28.25
N ASP A 2 45.72 21.64 -28.08
CA ASP A 2 44.97 21.78 -26.84
C ASP A 2 44.20 20.49 -26.63
N ARG A 3 44.45 19.83 -25.50
CA ARG A 3 43.55 18.79 -25.02
C ARG A 3 42.28 19.52 -24.65
N ASP A 4 41.26 19.31 -25.47
CA ASP A 4 39.93 19.85 -25.26
C ASP A 4 39.49 19.47 -23.83
N VAL A 5 39.41 20.47 -22.97
CA VAL A 5 39.14 20.31 -21.54
C VAL A 5 37.78 19.65 -21.35
N ASP A 6 36.86 19.89 -22.28
CA ASP A 6 35.53 19.32 -22.28
C ASP A 6 35.58 17.80 -22.48
N ILE A 7 36.43 17.30 -23.40
CA ILE A 7 36.60 15.86 -23.64
C ILE A 7 37.15 15.13 -22.41
N GLU A 8 38.09 15.74 -21.70
CA GLU A 8 38.67 15.13 -20.49
C GLU A 8 37.68 15.16 -19.32
N ALA A 9 36.88 16.23 -19.20
CA ALA A 9 35.81 16.32 -18.20
C ALA A 9 34.73 15.26 -18.43
N ASP A 10 34.30 15.07 -19.69
CA ASP A 10 33.32 14.04 -20.07
C ASP A 10 33.82 12.64 -19.72
N ARG A 11 35.09 12.36 -20.02
CA ARG A 11 35.72 11.07 -19.71
C ARG A 11 35.75 10.79 -18.21
N TRP A 12 35.97 11.82 -17.39
CA TRP A 12 35.92 11.70 -15.94
C TRP A 12 34.52 11.38 -15.43
N ILE A 13 33.50 12.05 -15.99
CA ILE A 13 32.10 11.80 -15.65
C ILE A 13 31.72 10.35 -15.99
N GLU A 14 32.13 9.84 -17.15
CA GLU A 14 31.88 8.45 -17.56
C GLU A 14 32.49 7.43 -16.58
N VAL A 15 33.74 7.64 -16.15
CA VAL A 15 34.40 6.75 -15.20
C VAL A 15 33.70 6.77 -13.85
N MET A 16 33.32 7.95 -13.36
CA MET A 16 32.58 8.08 -12.11
C MET A 16 31.21 7.40 -12.18
N LEU A 17 30.44 7.62 -13.24
CA LEU A 17 29.14 7.00 -13.44
C LEU A 17 29.26 5.48 -13.54
N ARG A 18 30.30 4.96 -14.19
CA ARG A 18 30.55 3.52 -14.27
C ARG A 18 30.76 2.90 -12.89
N VAL A 19 31.63 3.51 -12.07
CA VAL A 19 31.92 3.03 -10.70
C VAL A 19 30.68 3.13 -9.82
N LEU A 20 29.92 4.23 -9.93
CA LEU A 20 28.67 4.41 -9.21
C LEU A 20 27.64 3.36 -9.60
N ASN A 21 27.45 3.09 -10.90
CA ASN A 21 26.50 2.08 -11.36
C ASN A 21 26.91 0.64 -11.00
N GLU A 22 28.21 0.37 -10.87
CA GLU A 22 28.72 -0.94 -10.45
C GLU A 22 28.47 -1.23 -8.96
N HIS A 23 28.69 -0.23 -8.09
CA HIS A 23 28.59 -0.41 -6.64
C HIS A 23 27.25 0.05 -6.03
N ALA A 24 26.55 0.96 -6.69
CA ALA A 24 25.29 1.54 -6.27
C ALA A 24 24.36 1.72 -7.49
N PRO A 25 24.00 0.62 -8.19
CA PRO A 25 23.09 0.70 -9.32
C PRO A 25 21.79 1.37 -8.90
N GLU A 26 21.24 2.19 -9.78
CA GLU A 26 19.93 2.78 -9.57
C GLU A 26 18.88 1.66 -9.52
N ASN A 27 18.35 1.43 -8.32
CA ASN A 27 17.30 0.44 -8.14
C ASN A 27 15.97 1.05 -8.57
N ILE A 28 15.49 0.68 -9.76
CA ILE A 28 14.11 0.97 -10.17
C ILE A 28 13.20 0.07 -9.34
N ILE A 29 12.69 0.61 -8.23
CA ILE A 29 11.68 -0.08 -7.42
C ILE A 29 10.33 0.20 -8.07
N GLU A 30 9.83 -0.78 -8.81
CA GLU A 30 8.42 -0.77 -9.21
C GLU A 30 7.55 -0.92 -7.96
N ILE A 31 7.03 0.21 -7.47
CA ILE A 31 5.91 0.20 -6.55
C ILE A 31 4.71 -0.28 -7.36
N LYS A 32 4.47 -1.60 -7.35
CA LYS A 32 3.28 -2.18 -7.98
C LYS A 32 2.07 -1.37 -7.48
N PRO A 33 1.28 -0.75 -8.39
CA PRO A 33 0.08 -0.05 -7.98
C PRO A 33 -0.71 -1.02 -7.16
N ASN A 34 -0.92 -0.67 -5.89
CA ASN A 34 -1.35 -1.55 -4.82
C ASN A 34 -2.31 -2.60 -5.41
N GLN A 35 -1.86 -3.83 -5.67
CA GLN A 35 -2.77 -4.88 -6.18
C GLN A 35 -3.92 -5.13 -5.17
N ASN A 36 -3.75 -4.57 -3.96
CA ASN A 36 -4.68 -4.44 -2.88
C ASN A 36 -5.30 -3.03 -2.72
N ASN A 37 -5.40 -2.20 -3.76
CA ASN A 37 -6.37 -1.10 -3.83
C ASN A 37 -7.76 -1.73 -3.93
N LYS A 38 -8.09 -2.43 -2.85
CA LYS A 38 -9.38 -2.98 -2.53
C LYS A 38 -10.33 -1.80 -2.64
N ALA A 39 -11.19 -1.81 -3.65
CA ALA A 39 -12.11 -0.70 -3.89
C ALA A 39 -13.04 -0.44 -2.68
N TRP A 40 -13.17 -1.42 -1.77
CA TRP A 40 -13.82 -1.30 -0.48
C TRP A 40 -12.94 -0.71 0.65
N TRP A 41 -11.70 -0.28 0.37
CA TRP A 41 -10.77 0.27 1.34
C TRP A 41 -10.98 1.77 1.51
N TYR A 42 -11.65 2.15 2.59
CA TYR A 42 -11.95 3.54 2.91
C TYR A 42 -11.00 4.10 3.98
N GLU A 43 -10.86 5.42 4.01
CA GLU A 43 -10.00 6.14 4.95
C GLU A 43 -10.32 5.82 6.43
N ASN A 44 -11.59 5.51 6.73
CA ASN A 44 -12.02 5.10 8.06
C ASN A 44 -11.32 3.80 8.54
N ILE A 45 -11.03 2.86 7.65
CA ILE A 45 -10.30 1.62 7.95
C ILE A 45 -8.86 1.98 8.29
N SER A 46 -8.21 2.78 7.45
CA SER A 46 -6.84 3.26 7.65
C SER A 46 -6.68 3.97 9.00
N LEU A 47 -7.60 4.88 9.35
CA LEU A 47 -7.58 5.59 10.62
C LEU A 47 -7.74 4.65 11.82
N ASN A 48 -8.64 3.67 11.74
CA ASN A 48 -8.86 2.71 12.83
C ASN A 48 -7.70 1.71 12.96
N MET A 49 -7.06 1.34 11.85
CA MET A 49 -5.85 0.53 11.84
C MET A 49 -4.67 1.27 12.48
N LYS A 50 -4.42 2.53 12.09
CA LYS A 50 -3.41 3.37 12.76
C LYS A 50 -3.63 3.44 14.26
N LYS A 51 -4.87 3.67 14.71
CA LYS A 51 -5.22 3.68 16.14
C LYS A 51 -4.98 2.32 16.83
N ARG A 52 -5.24 1.19 16.15
CA ARG A 52 -4.92 -0.15 16.65
C ARG A 52 -3.40 -0.34 16.79
N ASP A 53 -2.62 0.12 15.81
CA ASP A 53 -1.17 -0.07 15.79
C ASP A 53 -0.48 0.82 16.82
N CYS A 54 -0.98 2.03 17.04
CA CYS A 54 -0.56 2.88 18.17
C CYS A 54 -0.80 2.17 19.52
N LEU A 55 -1.93 1.47 19.67
CA LEU A 55 -2.20 0.70 20.89
C LEU A 55 -1.27 -0.50 21.00
N LEU A 56 -1.00 -1.22 19.90
CA LEU A 56 -0.07 -2.36 19.87
C LEU A 56 1.33 -1.95 20.35
N ARG A 57 1.85 -0.82 19.84
CA ARG A 57 3.15 -0.26 20.27
C ARG A 57 3.17 0.12 21.75
N ARG A 58 2.00 0.40 22.35
CA ARG A 58 1.83 0.76 23.77
C ARG A 58 1.47 -0.45 24.64
N VAL A 59 1.34 -1.65 24.09
CA VAL A 59 1.16 -2.88 24.87
C VAL A 59 2.46 -3.17 25.61
N THR A 60 2.61 -2.57 26.79
CA THR A 60 3.49 -3.05 27.84
C THR A 60 2.82 -4.24 28.54
N LYS A 61 3.53 -4.96 29.43
CA LYS A 61 3.03 -6.13 30.19
C LYS A 61 1.79 -5.86 31.07
N LYS A 62 1.20 -4.65 31.02
CA LYS A 62 -0.04 -4.29 31.72
C LYS A 62 -1.26 -4.87 30.99
N GLU A 63 -2.07 -5.61 31.72
CA GLU A 63 -3.26 -6.31 31.20
C GLU A 63 -4.31 -5.36 30.58
N GLU A 64 -4.42 -4.15 31.11
CA GLU A 64 -5.35 -3.13 30.61
C GLU A 64 -5.03 -2.68 29.18
N ASN A 65 -3.74 -2.47 28.88
CA ASN A 65 -3.28 -2.11 27.53
C ASN A 65 -3.61 -3.22 26.53
N TRP A 66 -3.51 -4.46 26.97
CA TRP A 66 -3.88 -5.63 26.16
C TRP A 66 -5.39 -5.71 25.91
N LYS A 67 -6.23 -5.44 26.93
CA LYS A 67 -7.70 -5.38 26.78
C LYS A 67 -8.10 -4.28 25.79
N ASN A 68 -7.48 -3.10 25.89
CA ASN A 68 -7.72 -1.98 24.99
C ASN A 68 -7.32 -2.30 23.53
N PHE A 69 -6.16 -2.92 23.32
CA PHE A 69 -5.74 -3.39 22.00
C PHE A 69 -6.74 -4.41 21.43
N LYS A 70 -7.13 -5.45 22.19
CA LYS A 70 -8.11 -6.45 21.75
C LYS A 70 -9.44 -5.82 21.35
N LYS A 71 -9.97 -4.89 22.15
CA LYS A 71 -11.21 -4.16 21.83
C LYS A 71 -11.08 -3.41 20.51
N LYS A 72 -9.96 -2.71 20.29
CA LYS A 72 -9.73 -1.95 19.06
C LYS A 72 -9.51 -2.84 17.84
N ARG A 73 -8.77 -3.94 17.98
CA ARG A 73 -8.58 -4.96 16.94
C ARG A 73 -9.94 -5.52 16.48
N ASN A 74 -10.78 -5.93 17.43
CA ASN A 74 -12.10 -6.46 17.11
C ASN A 74 -13.00 -5.41 16.44
N LYS A 75 -12.91 -4.14 16.86
CA LYS A 75 -13.60 -3.03 16.18
C LYS A 75 -13.13 -2.84 14.74
N VAL A 76 -11.83 -2.89 14.48
CA VAL A 76 -11.28 -2.83 13.10
C VAL A 76 -11.83 -3.97 12.25
N VAL A 77 -11.82 -5.20 12.77
CA VAL A 77 -12.38 -6.38 12.04
C VAL A 77 -13.86 -6.16 11.70
N LYS A 78 -14.67 -5.66 12.64
CA LYS A 78 -16.08 -5.36 12.38
C LYS A 78 -16.25 -4.30 11.29
N ILE A 79 -15.45 -3.23 11.32
CA ILE A 79 -15.49 -2.15 10.31
C ILE A 79 -15.13 -2.72 8.92
N ILE A 80 -14.06 -3.50 8.81
CA ILE A 80 -13.64 -4.11 7.53
C ILE A 80 -14.74 -5.01 6.98
N ARG A 81 -15.32 -5.87 7.82
CA ARG A 81 -16.41 -6.77 7.38
C ARG A 81 -17.62 -5.99 6.89
N LYS A 82 -18.05 -4.98 7.66
CA LYS A 82 -19.16 -4.11 7.27
C LYS A 82 -18.87 -3.41 5.93
N GLN A 83 -17.71 -2.77 5.80
CA GLN A 83 -17.37 -2.01 4.61
C GLN A 83 -17.28 -2.88 3.34
N LYS A 84 -16.75 -4.11 3.48
CA LYS A 84 -16.78 -5.10 2.40
C LYS A 84 -18.21 -5.40 1.98
N VAL A 85 -19.07 -5.77 2.92
CA VAL A 85 -20.48 -6.09 2.65
C VAL A 85 -21.18 -4.91 1.97
N ASP A 86 -21.03 -3.70 2.51
CA ASP A 86 -21.67 -2.49 1.98
C ASP A 86 -21.16 -2.12 0.59
N TYR A 87 -19.88 -2.37 0.29
CA TYR A 87 -19.32 -2.16 -1.05
C TYR A 87 -19.89 -3.14 -2.07
N TYR A 88 -19.85 -4.44 -1.78
CA TYR A 88 -20.32 -5.44 -2.72
C TYR A 88 -21.84 -5.45 -2.88
N LYS A 89 -22.60 -5.12 -1.83
CA LYS A 89 -24.05 -4.88 -1.95
C LYS A 89 -24.35 -3.78 -2.96
N ARG A 90 -23.73 -2.61 -2.81
CA ARG A 90 -23.89 -1.50 -3.77
C ARG A 90 -23.47 -1.90 -5.17
N LYS A 91 -22.36 -2.61 -5.33
CA LYS A 91 -21.90 -3.07 -6.65
C LYS A 91 -22.87 -4.05 -7.31
N ILE A 92 -23.49 -4.94 -6.53
CA ILE A 92 -24.54 -5.83 -7.04
C ILE A 92 -25.78 -5.02 -7.40
N ASP A 93 -26.18 -4.05 -6.57
CA ASP A 93 -27.31 -3.16 -6.86
C ASP A 93 -27.11 -2.34 -8.15
N GLU A 94 -25.88 -1.86 -8.39
CA GLU A 94 -25.48 -1.14 -9.61
C GLU A 94 -25.49 -2.02 -10.87
N CYS A 95 -25.37 -3.34 -10.74
CA CYS A 95 -25.29 -4.29 -11.85
C CYS A 95 -26.57 -5.13 -12.04
N LYS A 96 -27.69 -4.75 -11.41
CA LYS A 96 -28.94 -5.53 -11.46
C LYS A 96 -29.45 -5.79 -12.88
N ASP A 97 -29.22 -4.84 -13.79
CA ASP A 97 -29.68 -4.92 -15.18
C ASP A 97 -28.62 -5.54 -16.12
N ASP A 98 -27.43 -5.88 -15.62
CA ASP A 98 -26.34 -6.49 -16.38
C ASP A 98 -25.77 -7.73 -15.67
N ALA A 99 -26.29 -8.89 -16.08
CA ALA A 99 -25.89 -10.20 -15.56
C ALA A 99 -24.38 -10.50 -15.77
N VAL A 100 -23.77 -10.00 -16.85
CA VAL A 100 -22.34 -10.21 -17.13
C VAL A 100 -21.48 -9.38 -16.18
N ALA A 101 -21.85 -8.12 -15.95
CA ALA A 101 -21.18 -7.26 -14.98
C ALA A 101 -21.34 -7.77 -13.54
N MET A 102 -22.52 -8.28 -13.19
CA MET A 102 -22.78 -8.91 -11.90
C MET A 102 -21.89 -10.14 -11.70
N TRP A 103 -21.80 -11.03 -12.68
CA TRP A 103 -20.95 -12.22 -12.60
C TRP A 103 -19.47 -11.88 -12.44
N LYS A 104 -18.96 -10.90 -13.20
CA LYS A 104 -17.58 -10.39 -13.04
C LYS A 104 -17.32 -9.81 -11.66
N THR A 105 -18.33 -9.19 -11.04
CA THR A 105 -18.24 -8.64 -9.68
C THR A 105 -18.18 -9.76 -8.63
N LEU A 106 -18.98 -10.82 -8.81
CA LEU A 106 -18.98 -11.99 -7.93
C LEU A 106 -17.67 -12.80 -8.02
N GLN A 107 -17.06 -12.90 -9.20
CA GLN A 107 -15.74 -13.55 -9.37
C GLN A 107 -14.59 -12.79 -8.68
N ARG A 108 -14.79 -11.52 -8.31
CA ARG A 108 -13.80 -10.64 -7.65
C ARG A 108 -14.06 -10.45 -6.14
N LEU A 109 -15.04 -11.17 -5.57
CA LEU A 109 -15.29 -11.24 -4.12
C LEU A 109 -14.18 -12.02 -3.40
#